data_AF-A0A4Y2T219-F1
#
_entry.id   AF-A0A4Y2T219-F1
#
_cell.length_a   1.000
_cell.length_b   1.000
_cell.length_c   1.000
_cell.angle_alpha   90.00
_cell.angle_beta   90.00
_cell.angle_gamma   90.00
#
_symmetry.space_group_name_H-M   'P 1'
#
loop_
_entity.id
_entity.type
_entity.pdbx_description
1 polymer ?
#
loop_
_entity_poly.entity_id
_entity_poly.type
_entity_poly.pdbx_seq_one_letter_code
_entity_poly.pdbx_strand_id
1 'polypeptide(L)'
;LNFNKYIREVLKEVDEDDTISKPALKIIDKCVKEMFNQFAKETQKLMAEEQKRTLNELDVRNLAIKLLREEVAENDIDEAAQTIERFKKSNTDSD
;
A
#
# COMPACT_ATOMS: atom_id res chain seq x y z
N LEU A 1 -6.14 12.55 6.50
CA LEU A 1 -5.33 12.14 5.33
C LEU A 1 -6.15 12.37 4.07
N ASN A 2 -5.54 12.87 3.00
CA ASN A 2 -6.14 13.07 1.69
C ASN A 2 -5.10 12.63 0.66
N PHE A 3 -5.47 11.71 -0.23
CA PHE A 3 -4.56 11.08 -1.20
C PHE A 3 -4.71 11.65 -2.62
N ASN A 4 -5.48 12.72 -2.81
CA ASN A 4 -5.84 13.25 -4.12
C ASN A 4 -4.63 13.57 -5.02
N LYS A 5 -3.55 14.08 -4.44
CA LYS A 5 -2.32 14.39 -5.19
C LYS A 5 -1.68 13.11 -5.72
N TYR A 6 -1.45 12.14 -4.84
CA TYR A 6 -0.85 10.85 -5.18
C TYR A 6 -1.68 10.05 -6.17
N ILE A 7 -3.01 10.05 -6.02
CA ILE A 7 -3.92 9.39 -6.97
C ILE A 7 -3.76 9.98 -8.38
N ARG A 8 -3.55 11.29 -8.50
CA ARG A 8 -3.32 11.94 -9.81
C ARG A 8 -1.92 11.70 -10.36
N GLU A 9 -0.92 11.58 -9.49
CA GLU A 9 0.45 11.22 -9.91
C GLU A 9 0.47 9.80 -10.46
N VAL A 10 -0.11 8.83 -9.74
CA VAL A 10 -0.24 7.43 -10.20
C VAL A 10 -1.09 7.33 -11.46
N LEU A 11 -2.18 8.09 -11.59
CA LEU A 11 -2.97 8.09 -12.83
C LEU A 11 -2.13 8.49 -14.05
N LYS A 12 -1.28 9.51 -13.91
CA LYS A 12 -0.40 9.96 -14.99
C LYS A 12 0.69 8.96 -15.34
N GLU A 13 1.15 8.16 -14.38
CA GLU A 13 2.10 7.07 -14.63
C GLU A 13 1.45 5.93 -15.44
N VAL A 14 0.13 5.76 -15.32
CA VAL A 14 -0.65 4.78 -16.09
C VAL A 14 -1.02 5.31 -17.48
N ASP A 15 -1.55 6.53 -17.55
CA ASP A 15 -1.92 7.22 -18.79
C ASP A 15 -1.82 8.75 -18.58
N GLU A 16 -0.92 9.41 -19.31
CA GLU A 16 -0.65 10.85 -19.18
C GLU A 16 -1.82 11.73 -19.65
N ASP A 17 -2.64 11.24 -20.56
CA ASP A 17 -3.74 12.00 -21.19
C ASP A 17 -5.05 11.90 -20.38
N ASP A 18 -5.16 10.88 -19.52
CA ASP A 18 -6.35 10.64 -18.73
C ASP A 18 -6.53 11.64 -17.57
N THR A 19 -7.79 11.93 -17.28
CA THR A 19 -8.15 12.81 -16.17
C THR A 19 -9.27 12.23 -15.32
N ILE A 20 -9.20 12.50 -14.01
CA ILE A 20 -10.19 12.03 -13.04
C ILE A 20 -11.09 13.17 -12.54
N SER A 21 -12.40 12.92 -12.59
CA SER A 21 -13.43 13.83 -12.08
C SER A 21 -13.35 13.97 -10.55
N LYS A 22 -13.85 15.09 -10.00
CA LYS A 22 -13.88 15.31 -8.54
C LYS A 22 -14.68 14.23 -7.78
N PRO A 23 -15.85 13.74 -8.27
CA PRO A 23 -16.56 12.64 -7.61
C PRO A 23 -15.79 11.32 -7.63
N ALA A 24 -15.23 10.94 -8.77
CA ALA A 24 -14.44 9.71 -8.88
C ALA A 24 -13.21 9.75 -7.97
N LEU A 25 -12.52 10.90 -7.90
CA LEU A 25 -11.39 11.08 -7.01
C LEU A 25 -11.75 10.90 -5.53
N LYS A 26 -12.93 11.35 -5.10
CA LYS A 26 -13.42 11.12 -3.73
C LYS A 26 -13.69 9.64 -3.45
N ILE A 27 -14.17 8.90 -4.44
CA ILE A 27 -14.41 7.45 -4.31
C ILE A 27 -13.07 6.73 -4.13
N ILE A 28 -12.08 7.03 -4.97
CA ILE A 28 -10.75 6.42 -4.86
C ILE A 28 -10.07 6.80 -3.54
N ASP A 29 -10.11 8.08 -3.13
CA ASP A 29 -9.56 8.51 -1.84
C ASP A 29 -10.21 7.79 -0.65
N LYS A 30 -11.52 7.51 -0.74
CA LYS A 30 -12.22 6.70 0.26
C LYS A 30 -11.76 5.24 0.22
N CYS A 31 -11.63 4.64 -0.96
CA CYS A 31 -11.13 3.26 -1.12
C CYS A 31 -9.75 3.07 -0.49
N VAL A 32 -8.80 3.96 -0.81
CA VAL A 32 -7.44 3.93 -0.23
C VAL A 32 -7.47 4.03 1.30
N LYS A 33 -8.34 4.87 1.85
CA LYS A 33 -8.50 4.99 3.32
C LYS A 33 -9.11 3.75 3.94
N GLU A 34 -10.07 3.11 3.28
CA GLU A 34 -10.69 1.87 3.75
C GLU A 34 -9.66 0.74 3.80
N MET A 35 -8.87 0.56 2.74
CA MET A 35 -7.77 -0.42 2.71
C MET A 35 -6.73 -0.13 3.80
N PHE A 36 -6.32 1.13 3.98
CA PHE A 36 -5.36 1.50 5.03
C PHE A 36 -5.91 1.22 6.44
N ASN A 37 -7.18 1.50 6.67
CA ASN A 37 -7.83 1.22 7.96
C ASN A 37 -7.96 -0.28 8.23
N GLN A 38 -8.26 -1.08 7.21
CA GLN A 38 -8.28 -2.54 7.31
C GLN A 38 -6.89 -3.07 7.65
N PHE A 39 -5.86 -2.60 6.95
CA PHE A 39 -4.47 -2.93 7.23
C PHE A 39 -4.10 -2.60 8.68
N ALA A 40 -4.38 -1.38 9.14
CA ALA A 40 -4.06 -0.96 10.51
C ALA A 40 -4.76 -1.82 11.58
N LYS A 41 -6.02 -2.23 11.34
CA LYS A 41 -6.76 -3.12 12.26
C LYS A 41 -6.12 -4.52 12.34
N GLU A 42 -5.79 -5.11 11.20
CA GLU A 42 -5.14 -6.43 11.17
C GLU A 42 -3.73 -6.37 11.77
N THR A 43 -3.00 -5.27 11.57
CA THR A 43 -1.72 -5.03 12.24
C THR A 43 -1.87 -4.96 13.75
N GLN A 44 -2.85 -4.20 14.26
CA GLN A 44 -3.10 -4.12 15.71
C GLN A 44 -3.42 -5.49 16.31
N LYS A 45 -4.21 -6.30 15.59
CA LYS A 45 -4.53 -7.67 15.98
C LYS A 45 -3.29 -8.56 16.02
N LEU A 46 -2.47 -8.56 14.97
CA LEU A 46 -1.21 -9.32 14.91
C LEU A 46 -0.29 -8.95 16.08
N MET A 47 -0.12 -7.64 16.33
CA MET A 47 0.74 -7.13 17.39
C MET A 47 0.26 -7.56 18.79
N ALA A 48 -1.05 -7.58 19.01
CA ALA A 48 -1.64 -8.04 20.26
C ALA A 48 -1.48 -9.55 20.46
N GLU A 49 -1.70 -10.34 19.40
CA GLU A 49 -1.56 -11.81 19.41
C GLU A 49 -0.11 -12.25 19.65
N GLU A 50 0.85 -11.57 19.04
CA GLU A 50 2.28 -11.88 19.17
C GLU A 50 2.97 -11.13 20.33
N GLN A 51 2.22 -10.35 21.11
CA GLN A 51 2.72 -9.50 22.20
C GLN A 51 3.87 -8.56 21.79
N LYS A 52 3.89 -8.15 20.52
CA LYS A 52 4.89 -7.25 19.98
C LYS A 52 4.55 -5.79 20.33
N ARG A 53 5.57 -4.98 20.57
CA ARG A 53 5.44 -3.52 20.78
C ARG A 53 5.93 -2.68 19.60
N THR A 54 6.70 -3.29 18.70
CA THR A 54 7.22 -2.65 17.50
C THR A 54 6.83 -3.45 16.27
N LEU A 55 6.33 -2.76 15.25
CA LEU A 55 6.03 -3.34 13.95
C LEU A 55 7.30 -3.37 13.10
N ASN A 56 7.64 -4.54 12.55
CA ASN A 56 8.80 -4.65 11.65
C ASN A 56 8.38 -4.72 10.17
N GLU A 57 9.35 -4.60 9.28
CA GLU A 57 9.13 -4.60 7.82
C GLU A 57 8.49 -5.90 7.31
N LEU A 58 8.83 -7.05 7.90
CA LEU A 58 8.26 -8.34 7.52
C LEU A 58 6.80 -8.46 7.95
N ASP A 59 6.46 -7.95 9.14
CA ASP A 59 5.08 -7.89 9.62
C ASP A 59 4.22 -7.04 8.67
N VAL A 60 4.74 -5.87 8.25
CA VAL A 60 4.08 -5.00 7.26
C VAL A 60 3.89 -5.73 5.94
N ARG A 61 4.97 -6.32 5.40
CA ARG A 61 4.93 -7.04 4.12
C ARG A 61 3.92 -8.18 4.16
N ASN A 62 4.02 -9.06 5.16
CA ASN A 62 3.20 -10.26 5.24
C ASN A 62 1.72 -9.91 5.38
N LEU A 63 1.37 -8.90 6.20
CA LEU A 63 0.00 -8.43 6.32
C LEU A 63 -0.52 -7.78 5.04
N ALA A 64 0.31 -6.96 4.37
CA ALA A 64 -0.08 -6.31 3.13
C ALA A 64 -0.35 -7.35 2.04
N ILE A 65 0.55 -8.33 1.87
CA ILE A 65 0.38 -9.43 0.93
C ILE A 65 -0.85 -10.27 1.29
N LYS A 66 -1.06 -10.58 2.57
CA LYS A 66 -2.23 -11.35 3.01
C LYS A 66 -3.54 -10.66 2.61
N LEU A 67 -3.66 -9.37 2.92
CA LEU A 67 -4.85 -8.59 2.58
C LEU A 67 -5.05 -8.43 1.08
N LEU A 68 -3.97 -8.22 0.32
CA LEU A 68 -4.06 -8.10 -1.14
C LEU A 68 -4.39 -9.43 -1.83
N ARG A 69 -3.89 -10.57 -1.33
CA ARG A 69 -4.25 -11.91 -1.86
C ARG A 69 -5.74 -12.21 -1.74
N GLU A 70 -6.40 -11.65 -0.73
CA GLU A 70 -7.84 -11.83 -0.52
C GLU A 70 -8.66 -11.00 -1.53
N GLU A 71 -8.08 -9.95 -2.11
CA GLU A 71 -8.81 -8.94 -2.89
C GLU A 71 -8.33 -8.79 -4.35
N VAL A 72 -7.14 -9.30 -4.71
CA VAL A 72 -6.40 -8.92 -5.94
C VAL A 72 -5.66 -10.13 -6.57
N ALA A 73 -5.34 -10.04 -7.86
CA ALA A 73 -4.63 -11.05 -8.65
C ALA A 73 -3.14 -11.21 -8.28
N GLU A 74 -2.55 -12.37 -8.59
CA GLU A 74 -1.17 -12.72 -8.21
C GLU A 74 -0.10 -11.73 -8.73
N ASN A 75 -0.28 -11.15 -9.92
CA ASN A 75 0.71 -10.25 -10.53
C ASN A 75 0.96 -8.97 -9.71
N ASP A 76 -0.06 -8.45 -9.02
CA ASP A 76 0.05 -7.21 -8.24
C ASP A 76 0.84 -7.42 -6.93
N ILE A 77 0.97 -8.68 -6.49
CA ILE A 77 1.79 -9.08 -5.34
C ILE A 77 3.27 -9.05 -5.71
N ASP A 78 3.61 -9.42 -6.94
CA ASP A 78 4.99 -9.44 -7.42
C ASP A 78 5.55 -8.02 -7.61
N GLU A 79 4.72 -7.08 -8.09
CA GLU A 79 5.09 -5.67 -8.19
C GLU A 79 5.38 -5.04 -6.81
N ALA A 80 4.56 -5.38 -5.81
CA ALA A 80 4.79 -4.95 -4.43
C ALA A 80 6.12 -5.49 -3.88
N ALA A 81 6.45 -6.76 -4.15
CA ALA A 81 7.72 -7.36 -3.74
C ALA A 81 8.94 -6.65 -4.37
N GLN A 82 8.88 -6.36 -5.67
CA GLN A 82 9.95 -5.64 -6.38
C GLN A 82 10.17 -4.23 -5.83
N THR A 83 9.09 -3.51 -5.50
CA THR A 83 9.18 -2.16 -4.93
C THR A 83 9.94 -2.15 -3.60
N ILE A 84 9.69 -3.17 -2.75
CA ILE A 84 10.41 -3.29 -1.48
C ILE A 84 11.89 -3.61 -1.69
N GLU A 85 12.23 -4.43 -2.68
CA GLU A 85 13.62 -4.73 -3.03
C GLU A 85 14.36 -3.48 -3.51
N ARG A 86 13.74 -2.68 -4.38
CA ARG A 86 14.28 -1.39 -4.85
C ARG A 86 14.56 -0.44 -3.68
N PHE A 87 13.64 -0.35 -2.72
CA PHE A 87 13.80 0.50 -1.53
C PHE A 87 15.00 0.06 -0.68
N LYS A 88 15.18 -1.25 -0.45
CA LYS A 88 16.34 -1.77 0.29
C LYS A 88 17.66 -1.41 -0.39
N LYS A 89 17.72 -1.59 -1.72
CA LYS A 89 18.91 -1.29 -2.51
C LYS A 89 19.28 0.19 -2.43
N SER A 90 18.30 1.09 -2.51
CA SER A 90 18.56 2.53 -2.39
C SER A 90 19.11 2.96 -1.02
N ASN A 91 18.79 2.22 0.05
CA ASN A 91 19.32 2.51 1.39
C ASN A 91 20.71 1.93 1.62
N THR A 92 21.09 0.84 0.92
CA THR A 92 22.44 0.24 1.04
C THR A 92 23.50 0.96 0.23
N ASP A 93 23.12 1.77 -0.78
CA ASP A 93 24.05 2.53 -1.61
C ASP A 93 24.48 3.88 -0.97
N SER A 94 24.04 4.17 0.27
CA SER A 94 24.34 5.40 1.01
C SER A 94 25.37 5.23 2.15
N ASP A 95 25.97 4.06 2.31
CA ASP A 95 27.06 3.78 3.27
C ASP A 95 28.42 3.60 2.56
#